data_AF-S2E4P2-F1
#
_entry.id   AF-S2E4P2-F1
#
_cell.length_a   1.000
_cell.length_b   1.000
_cell.length_c   1.000
_cell.angle_alpha   90.00
_cell.angle_beta   90.00
_cell.angle_gamma   90.00
#
_symmetry.space_group_name_H-M   'P 1'
#
loop_
_entity.id
_entity.type
_entity.pdbx_description
1 polymer ?
#
loop_
_entity_poly.entity_id
_entity_poly.type
_entity_poly.pdbx_seq_one_letter_code
_entity_poly.pdbx_strand_id
1 'polypeptide(L)' 'MEKEESKSGVKEYWIVDPEGKTVLIYTLTQGKYSASRWMTEGDLAKSSVLSGFELDLDEFFKDT' A
#
# COMPACT_ATOMS: atom_id res chain seq x y z
N MET A 1 -13.74 10.89 -6.45
CA MET A 1 -13.43 9.86 -5.44
C MET A 1 -13.47 10.53 -4.08
N GLU A 2 -14.65 10.64 -3.51
CA GLU A 2 -14.87 11.39 -2.27
C GLU A 2 -15.49 10.44 -1.21
N LYS A 3 -14.87 10.41 -0.02
CA LYS A 3 -15.46 10.09 1.28
C LYS A 3 -16.17 8.73 1.45
N GLU A 4 -15.41 7.71 1.87
CA GLU A 4 -16.00 6.66 2.74
C GLU A 4 -14.96 5.98 3.66
N GLU A 5 -13.69 5.94 3.25
CA GLU A 5 -12.59 5.30 4.01
C GLU A 5 -12.20 5.97 5.34
N SER A 6 -12.59 7.23 5.58
CA SER A 6 -12.20 7.95 6.81
C SER A 6 -12.89 7.44 8.08
N LYS A 7 -13.87 6.55 7.97
CA LYS A 7 -14.63 6.01 9.13
C LYS A 7 -14.13 4.68 9.67
N SER A 8 -13.25 3.97 8.97
CA SER A 8 -12.92 2.57 9.33
C SER A 8 -11.85 2.44 10.41
N GLY A 9 -11.07 3.49 10.71
CA GLY A 9 -9.98 3.44 11.70
C GLY A 9 -8.88 2.42 11.35
N VAL A 10 -8.84 1.98 10.09
CA VAL A 10 -7.86 1.03 9.58
C VAL A 10 -6.48 1.68 9.64
N LYS A 11 -5.52 0.99 10.25
CA LYS A 11 -4.17 1.55 10.47
C LYS A 11 -3.37 1.63 9.18
N GLU A 12 -3.63 0.74 8.23
CA GLU A 12 -2.94 0.67 6.95
C GLU A 12 -3.82 0.01 5.89
N TYR A 13 -3.87 0.58 4.68
CA TYR A 13 -4.54 -0.02 3.54
C TYR A 13 -3.69 0.13 2.27
N TRP A 14 -3.75 -0.87 1.41
CA TRP A 14 -2.92 -1.00 0.22
C TRP A 14 -3.81 -0.95 -1.01
N ILE A 15 -3.47 -0.08 -1.95
CA ILE A 15 -4.09 -0.01 -3.27
C ILE A 15 -3.13 -0.64 -4.26
N VAL A 16 -3.59 -1.66 -4.96
CA VAL A 16 -2.83 -2.36 -6.00
C VAL A 16 -3.51 -2.05 -7.33
N ASP A 17 -2.72 -1.58 -8.29
CA ASP A 17 -3.08 -1.49 -9.70
C ASP A 17 -2.31 -2.56 -10.47
N PRO A 18 -2.94 -3.71 -10.81
CA PRO A 18 -2.27 -4.79 -11.52
C PRO A 18 -1.85 -4.43 -12.95
N GLU A 19 -2.65 -3.62 -13.67
CA GLU A 19 -2.34 -3.25 -15.06
C GLU A 19 -1.12 -2.32 -15.10
N GLY A 20 -1.07 -1.34 -14.20
CA GLY A 20 0.08 -0.45 -14.04
C GLY A 20 1.25 -1.06 -13.27
N LYS A 21 1.08 -2.25 -12.68
CA LYS A 21 2.02 -2.90 -11.74
C LYS A 21 2.50 -1.97 -10.62
N THR A 22 1.56 -1.23 -10.04
CA THR A 22 1.87 -0.28 -8.96
C THR A 22 1.16 -0.61 -7.66
N VAL A 23 1.81 -0.24 -6.56
CA VAL A 23 1.26 -0.31 -5.21
C VAL A 23 1.37 1.06 -4.55
N LEU A 24 0.31 1.48 -3.87
CA LEU A 24 0.27 2.67 -3.02
C LEU A 24 -0.24 2.29 -1.63
N ILE A 25 0.53 2.61 -0.61
CA ILE A 25 0.21 2.26 0.79
C ILE A 25 -0.23 3.52 1.51
N TYR A 26 -1.37 3.46 2.18
CA TYR A 26 -1.81 4.51 3.07
C TYR A 26 -1.71 4.07 4.52
N THR A 27 -1.11 4.90 5.36
CA THR A 27 -0.99 4.66 6.80
C THR A 27 -1.74 5.74 7.57
N LEU A 28 -2.51 5.33 8.58
CA LEU A 28 -3.20 6.24 9.50
C LEU A 28 -2.23 6.71 10.59
N THR A 29 -1.74 7.94 10.45
CA THR A 29 -0.83 8.58 11.41
C THR A 29 -1.51 9.80 12.00
N GLN A 30 -1.62 9.86 13.33
CA GLN A 30 -2.24 11.00 14.04
C GLN A 30 -3.64 11.37 13.52
N GLY A 31 -4.46 10.36 13.20
CA GLY A 31 -5.83 10.55 12.71
C GLY A 31 -5.93 11.04 11.26
N LYS A 32 -4.82 11.04 10.50
CA LYS A 32 -4.81 11.37 9.07
C LYS A 32 -4.11 10.27 8.28
N TYR A 33 -4.64 9.96 7.10
CA TYR A 33 -3.98 9.04 6.20
C TYR A 33 -2.86 9.75 5.42
N SER A 34 -1.69 9.12 5.40
CA SER A 34 -0.54 9.54 4.60
C SER A 34 -0.24 8.46 3.57
N ALA A 35 -0.10 8.86 2.32
CA ALA A 35 0.28 7.97 1.23
C ALA A 35 1.80 7.77 1.20
N SER A 36 2.23 6.56 0.86
CA SER A 36 3.60 6.29 0.43
C SER A 36 3.90 6.97 -0.90
N ARG A 37 5.15 6.85 -1.37
CA ARG A 37 5.42 7.00 -2.80
C ARG A 37 4.74 5.88 -3.58
N TRP A 38 4.57 6.07 -4.89
CA TRP A 38 4.29 4.98 -5.80
C TRP A 38 5.40 3.94 -5.73
N MET A 39 5.02 2.69 -5.57
CA MET A 39 5.91 1.54 -5.56
C MET A 39 5.63 0.70 -6.81
N THR A 40 6.68 0.14 -7.39
CA THR A 40 6.63 -0.62 -8.64
C THR A 40 7.59 -1.81 -8.58
N GLU A 41 7.69 -2.58 -9.66
CA GLU A 41 8.73 -3.60 -9.86
C GLU A 41 10.12 -3.07 -9.45
N GLY A 42 10.91 -3.89 -8.77
CA GLY A 42 12.18 -3.54 -8.13
C GLY A 42 12.07 -3.01 -6.70
N ASP A 43 10.86 -2.71 -6.22
CA ASP A 43 10.62 -2.28 -4.84
C ASP A 43 10.24 -3.43 -3.91
N LEU A 44 10.66 -3.30 -2.65
CA LEU A 44 10.21 -4.13 -1.54
C LEU A 44 9.24 -3.33 -0.67
N ALA A 45 7.94 -3.61 -0.80
CA ALA A 45 6.90 -2.95 -0.05
C ALA A 45 6.83 -3.50 1.38
N LYS A 46 6.80 -2.62 2.39
CA LYS A 46 6.86 -3.02 3.80
C LYS A 46 5.66 -2.49 4.57
N SER A 47 5.07 -3.33 5.41
CA SER A 47 4.01 -2.87 6.31
C SER A 47 4.61 -2.15 7.50
N SER A 48 4.00 -1.01 7.82
CA SER A 48 4.28 -0.26 9.06
C SER A 48 3.51 -0.83 10.26
N VAL A 49 2.45 -1.59 10.02
CA VAL A 49 1.55 -2.14 11.05
C VAL A 49 1.85 -3.61 11.35
N LEU A 50 2.21 -4.39 10.33
CA LEU A 50 2.57 -5.80 10.44
C LEU A 50 4.09 -5.94 10.46
N SER A 51 4.68 -5.97 11.65
CA SER A 51 6.13 -6.05 11.80
C SER A 51 6.72 -7.29 11.11
N GLY A 52 7.70 -7.07 10.24
CA GLY A 52 8.36 -8.13 9.47
C GLY A 52 7.61 -8.56 8.21
N PHE A 53 6.45 -7.99 7.92
CA PHE A 53 5.78 -8.21 6.64
C PHE A 53 6.42 -7.36 5.53
N GLU A 54 6.85 -8.04 4.48
CA GLU A 54 7.45 -7.46 3.30
C GLU A 54 6.87 -8.16 2.06
N LEU A 55 6.66 -7.40 0.98
CA LEU A 55 6.14 -7.88 -0.30
C LEU A 55 7.10 -7.44 -1.39
N ASP A 56 7.77 -8.42 -2.01
CA ASP A 56 8.62 -8.20 -3.17
C ASP A 56 7.74 -7.98 -4.41
N LEU A 57 7.80 -6.79 -5.00
CA LEU A 57 6.94 -6.42 -6.12
C LEU A 57 7.39 -7.04 -7.45
N ASP A 58 8.66 -7.43 -7.59
CA ASP A 58 9.11 -8.19 -8.77
C ASP A 58 8.48 -9.59 -8.77
N GLU A 59 8.47 -10.25 -7.62
CA GLU A 59 7.85 -11.57 -7.50
C GLU A 59 6.31 -11.48 -7.60
N PHE A 60 5.71 -10.49 -6.94
CA PHE A 60 4.26 -10.33 -6.88
C PHE A 60 3.62 -10.08 -8.25
N PHE A 61 4.27 -9.31 -9.14
CA PHE A 61 3.76 -8.98 -10.47
C PHE A 61 4.31 -9.85 -11.60
N LYS A 62 5.04 -10.92 -11.27
CA LYS A 62 5.74 -11.76 -12.25
C LYS A 62 4.84 -12.36 -13.34
N ASP A 63 3.61 -12.70 -12.98
CA ASP A 63 2.65 -13.38 -13.86
C ASP A 63 1.55 -12.45 -14.40
N THR A 64 1.70 -11.14 -14.20
CA THR A 64 0.79 -10.09 -14.71
C THR A 64 1.30 -9.53 -16.03
#